data_AF-A0A838YXS3-F1
#
_entry.id   AF-A0A838YXS3-F1
#
_cell.length_a   1.000
_cell.length_b   1.000
_cell.length_c   1.000
_cell.angle_alpha   90.00
_cell.angle_beta   90.00
_cell.angle_gamma   90.00
#
_symmetry.space_group_name_H-M   'P 1'
#
loop_
_entity.id
_entity.type
_entity.pdbx_description
1 polymer ?
#
loop_
_entity_poly.entity_id
_entity_poly.type
_entity_poly.pdbx_seq_one_letter_code
_entity_poly.pdbx_strand_id
1 'polypeptide(L)'
;MTHTYEVTGMTCEACEYKIQHVLGNIEGVKSVTPDKSHNTATIEMEKHIPVTKFQEALKPYPKYSITEKVITPVYATTFVEELPKSWFATYKPLLLIFAFISVTSVLTSFHANIYGLEHFMGMQFMNHFMAGFFLVFSFFKFLDLKGFAESYAMYDLLAMKIPVYGFVYPFIELALGIAYLINFEPQATNIATIVVMGFSSIGVIQSVLDKKKIRCACLGAVFNLPMSTVTIIEDLLMVGMAAFMLFVY
;
A
#
# COMPACT_ATOMS: atom_id res chain seq x y z
N MET A 1 -36.41 -17.50 6.16
CA MET A 1 -35.23 -17.28 7.04
C MET A 1 -33.98 -17.33 6.19
N THR A 2 -32.95 -16.58 6.54
CA THR A 2 -31.76 -16.41 5.70
C THR A 2 -30.52 -16.76 6.52
N HIS A 3 -29.70 -17.66 5.99
CA HIS A 3 -28.43 -18.08 6.60
C HIS A 3 -27.28 -17.89 5.62
N THR A 4 -26.11 -17.59 6.16
CA THR A 4 -24.87 -17.51 5.37
C THR A 4 -23.97 -18.68 5.73
N TYR A 5 -23.57 -19.42 4.71
CA TYR A 5 -22.69 -20.57 4.82
C TYR A 5 -21.34 -20.25 4.19
N GLU A 6 -20.29 -20.88 4.70
CA GLU A 6 -18.99 -20.88 4.04
C GLU A 6 -18.99 -21.98 2.98
N VAL A 7 -18.58 -21.62 1.75
CA VAL A 7 -18.54 -22.54 0.60
C VAL A 7 -17.17 -22.45 -0.05
N THR A 8 -16.40 -23.53 0.03
CA THR A 8 -15.07 -23.61 -0.58
C THR A 8 -15.12 -24.25 -1.97
N GLY A 9 -14.13 -23.96 -2.82
CA GLY A 9 -14.00 -24.53 -4.16
C GLY A 9 -14.59 -23.70 -5.31
N MET A 10 -15.23 -22.57 -5.01
CA MET A 10 -15.73 -21.61 -6.01
C MET A 10 -14.59 -20.74 -6.55
N THR A 11 -13.98 -21.16 -7.67
CA THR A 11 -12.85 -20.46 -8.28
C THR A 11 -13.21 -19.68 -9.55
N CYS A 12 -14.49 -19.67 -9.93
CA CYS A 12 -14.96 -19.21 -11.24
C CYS A 12 -16.45 -18.86 -11.21
N GLU A 13 -16.94 -18.04 -12.14
CA GLU A 13 -18.38 -17.70 -12.23
C GLU A 13 -19.25 -18.93 -12.52
N ALA A 14 -18.78 -19.83 -13.37
CA ALA A 14 -19.45 -21.11 -13.60
C ALA A 14 -19.55 -21.97 -12.31
N CYS A 15 -18.64 -21.76 -11.35
CA CYS A 15 -18.63 -22.42 -10.07
C CYS A 15 -19.74 -21.85 -9.17
N GLU A 16 -19.94 -20.53 -9.17
CA GLU A 16 -21.05 -19.86 -8.47
C GLU A 16 -22.40 -20.31 -9.02
N TYR A 17 -22.60 -20.25 -10.34
CA TYR A 17 -23.84 -20.73 -10.99
C TYR A 17 -24.14 -22.19 -10.64
N LYS A 18 -23.11 -23.04 -10.56
CA LYS A 18 -23.28 -24.44 -10.20
C LYS A 18 -23.73 -24.61 -8.74
N ILE A 19 -23.16 -23.85 -7.81
CA ILE A 19 -23.58 -23.86 -6.41
C ILE A 19 -25.01 -23.31 -6.26
N GLN A 20 -25.34 -22.21 -6.94
CA GLN A 20 -26.68 -21.65 -6.96
C GLN A 20 -27.71 -22.65 -7.46
N HIS A 21 -27.42 -23.35 -8.55
CA HIS A 21 -28.33 -24.34 -9.14
C HIS A 21 -28.48 -25.60 -8.26
N VAL A 22 -27.39 -26.14 -7.72
CA VAL A 22 -27.43 -27.36 -6.91
C VAL A 22 -28.16 -27.12 -5.59
N LEU A 23 -27.83 -26.04 -4.89
CA LEU A 23 -28.45 -25.73 -3.59
C LEU A 23 -29.86 -25.16 -3.75
N GLY A 24 -30.15 -24.45 -4.85
CA GLY A 24 -31.47 -23.89 -5.14
C GLY A 24 -32.54 -24.93 -5.49
N ASN A 25 -32.13 -26.13 -5.95
CA ASN A 25 -33.05 -27.23 -6.25
C ASN A 25 -33.46 -28.05 -5.01
N ILE A 26 -32.99 -27.68 -3.81
CA ILE A 26 -33.36 -28.37 -2.57
C ILE A 26 -34.72 -27.88 -2.11
N GLU A 27 -35.61 -28.80 -1.78
CA GLU A 27 -36.96 -28.50 -1.31
C GLU A 27 -36.92 -27.59 -0.06
N GLY A 28 -37.67 -26.48 -0.10
CA GLY A 28 -37.71 -25.48 0.96
C GLY A 28 -36.66 -24.37 0.83
N VAL A 29 -35.80 -24.37 -0.19
CA VAL A 29 -34.91 -23.25 -0.54
C VAL A 29 -35.63 -22.29 -1.48
N LYS A 30 -35.65 -21.00 -1.14
CA LYS A 30 -36.24 -19.92 -1.96
C LYS A 30 -35.22 -19.29 -2.91
N SER A 31 -34.02 -19.01 -2.41
CA SER A 31 -32.97 -18.36 -3.17
C SER A 31 -31.59 -18.72 -2.63
N VAL A 32 -30.61 -18.73 -3.52
CA VAL A 32 -29.18 -18.95 -3.20
C VAL A 32 -28.39 -17.85 -3.89
N THR A 33 -27.59 -17.12 -3.12
CA THR A 33 -26.69 -16.06 -3.60
C THR A 33 -25.26 -16.43 -3.23
N PRO A 34 -24.50 -17.08 -4.13
CA PRO A 34 -23.08 -17.36 -3.93
C PRO A 34 -22.24 -16.09 -4.08
N ASP A 35 -21.14 -16.03 -3.34
CA ASP A 35 -20.13 -14.97 -3.40
C ASP A 35 -18.73 -15.61 -3.38
N LYS A 36 -18.10 -15.69 -4.57
CA LYS A 36 -16.72 -16.20 -4.74
C LYS A 36 -15.67 -15.33 -4.05
N SER A 37 -15.90 -14.02 -3.95
CA SER A 37 -14.92 -13.08 -3.38
C SER A 37 -14.75 -13.32 -1.88
N HIS A 38 -15.82 -13.76 -1.21
CA HIS A 38 -15.83 -14.05 0.21
C HIS A 38 -15.90 -15.56 0.55
N ASN A 39 -15.93 -16.45 -0.46
CA ASN A 39 -16.17 -17.89 -0.29
C ASN A 39 -17.42 -18.19 0.56
N THR A 40 -18.52 -17.47 0.30
CA THR A 40 -19.77 -17.64 1.04
C THR A 40 -20.95 -17.90 0.12
N ALA A 41 -22.03 -18.47 0.66
CA ALA A 41 -23.32 -18.51 0.01
C ALA A 41 -24.42 -18.15 0.99
N THR A 42 -25.22 -17.14 0.64
CA THR A 42 -26.41 -16.76 1.40
C THR A 42 -27.60 -17.53 0.85
N ILE A 43 -28.26 -18.31 1.71
CA ILE A 43 -29.38 -19.17 1.37
C ILE A 43 -30.61 -18.69 2.11
N GLU A 44 -31.66 -18.36 1.35
CA GLU A 44 -32.99 -18.09 1.89
C GLU A 44 -33.83 -19.38 1.82
N MET A 45 -34.46 -19.73 2.94
CA MET A 45 -35.24 -20.96 3.08
C MET A 45 -36.57 -20.69 3.80
N GLU A 46 -37.58 -21.50 3.51
CA GLU A 46 -38.91 -21.43 4.13
C GLU A 46 -38.89 -21.85 5.60
N LYS A 47 -38.19 -22.94 5.89
CA LYS A 47 -37.96 -23.50 7.23
C LYS A 47 -36.48 -23.85 7.37
N HIS A 48 -36.01 -24.03 8.59
CA HIS A 48 -34.61 -24.37 8.83
C HIS A 48 -34.29 -25.72 8.19
N ILE A 49 -33.35 -25.71 7.24
CA ILE A 49 -32.82 -26.92 6.60
C ILE A 49 -31.44 -27.19 7.23
N PRO A 50 -31.20 -28.37 7.80
CA PRO A 50 -29.91 -28.69 8.41
C PRO A 50 -28.80 -28.74 7.36
N VAL A 51 -27.60 -28.26 7.70
CA VAL A 51 -26.46 -28.21 6.78
C VAL A 51 -26.07 -29.56 6.16
N THR A 52 -26.39 -30.65 6.85
CA THR A 52 -26.18 -32.01 6.34
C THR A 52 -26.89 -32.26 5.01
N LYS A 53 -28.05 -31.65 4.78
CA LYS A 53 -28.77 -31.74 3.50
C LYS A 53 -28.03 -31.02 2.37
N PHE A 54 -27.44 -29.86 2.66
CA PHE A 54 -26.60 -29.15 1.69
C PHE A 54 -25.31 -29.91 1.40
N GLN A 55 -24.70 -30.53 2.41
CA GLN A 55 -23.53 -31.39 2.25
C GLN A 55 -23.85 -32.63 1.42
N GLU A 56 -25.01 -33.27 1.64
CA GLU A 56 -25.49 -34.39 0.83
C GLU A 56 -25.67 -34.02 -0.64
N ALA A 57 -26.24 -32.84 -0.93
CA ALA A 57 -26.43 -32.35 -2.29
C ALA A 57 -25.10 -32.07 -3.01
N LEU A 58 -24.04 -31.74 -2.26
CA LEU A 58 -22.70 -31.47 -2.81
C LEU A 58 -21.79 -32.70 -2.87
N LYS A 59 -22.16 -33.86 -2.29
CA LYS A 59 -21.38 -35.12 -2.37
C LYS A 59 -20.94 -35.52 -3.79
N PRO A 60 -21.75 -35.35 -4.86
CA PRO A 60 -21.32 -35.65 -6.23
C PRO A 60 -20.20 -34.74 -6.76
N TYR A 61 -19.91 -33.64 -6.06
CA TYR A 61 -18.95 -32.63 -6.46
C TYR A 61 -17.87 -32.45 -5.38
N PRO A 62 -16.86 -33.32 -5.32
CA PRO A 62 -15.84 -33.31 -4.26
C PRO A 62 -14.98 -32.04 -4.22
N LYS A 63 -15.08 -31.19 -5.24
CA LYS A 63 -14.43 -29.87 -5.28
C LYS A 63 -15.06 -28.88 -4.29
N TYR A 64 -16.32 -29.08 -3.90
CA TYR A 64 -17.08 -28.12 -3.08
C TYR A 64 -17.31 -28.66 -1.67
N SER A 65 -17.17 -27.79 -0.67
CA SER A 65 -17.54 -28.08 0.71
C SER A 65 -18.37 -26.94 1.27
N ILE A 66 -19.42 -27.27 2.03
CA ILE A 66 -20.29 -26.29 2.71
C ILE A 66 -20.28 -26.53 4.22
N THR A 67 -20.05 -25.46 4.96
CA THR A 67 -20.04 -25.46 6.43
C THR A 67 -20.91 -24.33 6.98
N GLU A 68 -21.58 -24.59 8.09
CA GLU A 68 -22.29 -23.54 8.82
C GLU A 68 -21.29 -22.54 9.38
N LYS A 69 -21.54 -21.26 9.14
CA LYS A 69 -20.87 -20.19 9.88
C LYS A 69 -21.44 -20.19 11.29
N VAL A 70 -20.85 -21.00 12.17
CA VAL A 70 -21.27 -21.10 13.58
C VAL A 70 -21.08 -19.72 14.22
N ILE A 71 -22.18 -19.03 14.49
CA ILE A 71 -22.18 -17.89 15.42
C ILE A 71 -22.17 -18.51 16.82
N THR A 72 -20.99 -18.91 17.29
CA THR A 72 -20.80 -19.30 18.69
C THR A 72 -21.06 -18.07 19.56
N PRO A 73 -21.85 -18.16 20.63
CA PRO A 73 -21.83 -17.15 21.67
C PRO A 73 -20.41 -17.09 22.23
N VAL A 74 -19.90 -15.87 22.36
CA VAL A 74 -18.52 -15.51 22.68
C VAL A 74 -18.03 -16.24 23.94
N TYR A 75 -17.34 -17.36 23.75
CA TYR A 75 -16.37 -17.88 24.69
C TYR A 75 -15.15 -18.33 23.90
N ALA A 76 -14.12 -17.48 23.96
CA ALA A 76 -12.71 -17.80 23.71
C ALA A 76 -12.41 -18.65 22.46
N THR A 77 -12.82 -18.20 21.28
CA THR A 77 -11.84 -18.21 20.19
C THR A 77 -10.87 -17.09 20.52
N THR A 78 -9.67 -17.45 20.94
CA THR A 78 -8.51 -16.62 20.64
C THR A 78 -8.60 -16.33 19.15
N PHE A 79 -9.06 -15.13 18.81
CA PHE A 79 -8.40 -14.42 17.74
C PHE A 79 -6.93 -14.59 18.08
N VAL A 80 -6.22 -15.42 17.31
CA VAL A 80 -4.84 -15.05 17.03
C VAL A 80 -5.02 -13.74 16.25
N GLU A 81 -5.23 -12.65 17.00
CA GLU A 81 -4.79 -11.34 16.58
C GLU A 81 -3.35 -11.65 16.17
N GLU A 82 -3.07 -11.63 14.85
CA GLU A 82 -1.69 -11.59 14.42
C GLU A 82 -1.07 -10.51 15.27
N LEU A 83 -0.18 -10.89 16.20
CA LEU A 83 0.49 -9.96 17.11
C LEU A 83 0.85 -8.75 16.26
N PRO A 84 0.41 -7.53 16.63
CA PRO A 84 0.62 -6.36 15.80
C PRO A 84 2.09 -6.38 15.41
N LYS A 85 2.36 -6.57 14.11
CA LYS A 85 3.71 -6.79 13.62
C LYS A 85 4.57 -5.72 14.25
N SER A 86 5.64 -6.14 14.93
CA SER A 86 6.56 -5.21 15.59
C SER A 86 6.87 -4.06 14.63
N TRP A 87 6.91 -2.83 15.14
CA TRP A 87 7.19 -1.63 14.33
C TRP A 87 8.36 -1.88 13.37
N PHE A 88 9.43 -2.50 13.87
CA PHE A 88 10.59 -2.89 13.08
C PHE A 88 10.29 -3.89 11.96
N ALA A 89 9.43 -4.89 12.20
CA ALA A 89 9.04 -5.86 11.18
C ALA A 89 8.21 -5.21 10.06
N THR A 90 7.42 -4.21 10.40
CA THR A 90 6.66 -3.41 9.43
C THR A 90 7.62 -2.54 8.61
N TYR A 91 8.41 -1.66 9.23
CA TYR A 91 9.26 -0.70 8.50
C TYR A 91 10.63 -1.24 8.06
N LYS A 92 10.90 -2.54 8.19
CA LYS A 92 12.18 -3.16 7.81
C LYS A 92 12.62 -2.79 6.38
N PRO A 93 11.77 -2.86 5.33
CA PRO A 93 12.20 -2.50 3.97
C PRO A 93 12.65 -1.04 3.87
N LEU A 94 11.90 -0.13 4.50
CA LEU A 94 12.18 1.31 4.52
C LEU A 94 13.50 1.64 5.23
N LEU A 95 13.72 1.03 6.40
CA LEU A 95 14.96 1.19 7.15
C LEU A 95 16.18 0.65 6.37
N LEU A 96 16.00 -0.46 5.65
CA LEU A 96 17.05 -0.99 4.77
C LEU A 96 17.34 -0.01 3.64
N ILE A 97 16.33 0.51 2.95
CA ILE A 97 16.50 1.51 1.89
C ILE A 97 17.27 2.73 2.43
N PHE A 98 16.83 3.29 3.55
CA PHE A 98 17.48 4.43 4.18
C PHE A 98 18.94 4.14 4.54
N ALA A 99 19.23 2.95 5.10
CA ALA A 99 20.58 2.55 5.45
C ALA A 99 21.48 2.40 4.22
N PHE A 100 21.00 1.75 3.15
CA PHE A 100 21.75 1.59 1.91
C PHE A 100 22.03 2.93 1.23
N ILE A 101 21.04 3.82 1.15
CA ILE A 101 21.22 5.18 0.60
C ILE A 101 22.20 5.98 1.46
N SER A 102 22.08 5.93 2.79
CA SER A 102 22.99 6.65 3.70
C SER A 102 24.44 6.17 3.54
N VAL A 103 24.67 4.85 3.55
CA VAL A 103 26.03 4.29 3.40
C VAL A 103 26.62 4.64 2.04
N THR A 104 25.87 4.47 0.96
CA THR A 104 26.36 4.81 -0.39
C THR A 104 26.64 6.30 -0.55
N SER A 105 25.81 7.17 0.02
CA SER A 105 26.02 8.62 0.01
C SER A 105 27.26 9.03 0.81
N VAL A 106 27.51 8.40 1.96
CA VAL A 106 28.73 8.60 2.75
C VAL A 106 29.97 8.16 1.95
N LEU A 107 29.95 6.94 1.39
CA LEU A 107 31.09 6.39 0.65
C LEU A 107 31.44 7.22 -0.59
N THR A 108 30.45 7.67 -1.35
CA THR A 108 30.65 8.52 -2.53
C THR A 108 31.18 9.90 -2.15
N SER A 109 30.72 10.45 -1.02
CA SER A 109 31.23 11.73 -0.49
C SER A 109 32.69 11.65 -0.04
N PHE A 110 33.16 10.48 0.44
CA PHE A 110 34.57 10.27 0.74
C PHE A 110 35.44 10.12 -0.52
N HIS A 111 34.93 9.46 -1.56
CA HIS A 111 35.70 9.23 -2.80
C HIS A 111 36.00 10.53 -3.55
N ALA A 112 35.07 11.48 -3.56
CA ALA A 112 35.27 12.78 -4.21
C ALA A 112 36.38 13.62 -3.54
N ASN A 113 36.60 13.45 -2.23
CA ASN A 113 37.64 14.16 -1.49
C ASN A 113 39.07 13.70 -1.86
N ILE A 114 39.21 12.53 -2.49
CA ILE A 114 40.50 12.02 -3.00
C ILE A 114 40.95 12.81 -4.25
N TYR A 115 40.03 13.47 -4.97
CA TYR A 115 40.33 14.26 -6.18
C TYR A 115 40.52 15.77 -5.94
N GLY A 116 40.64 16.22 -4.69
CA GLY A 116 41.19 17.55 -4.37
C GLY A 116 40.27 18.76 -4.56
N LEU A 117 38.95 18.59 -4.59
CA LEU A 117 38.00 19.71 -4.58
C LEU A 117 37.42 19.88 -3.17
N GLU A 118 37.77 20.97 -2.49
CA GLU A 118 37.32 21.39 -1.15
C GLU A 118 35.82 21.77 -1.08
N HIS A 119 34.94 21.03 -1.75
CA HIS A 119 33.50 21.18 -1.55
C HIS A 119 33.06 20.35 -0.35
N PHE A 120 32.65 21.06 0.71
CA PHE A 120 32.10 20.56 1.97
C PHE A 120 31.42 19.18 1.82
N MET A 121 31.98 18.16 2.48
CA MET A 121 31.52 16.77 2.42
C MET A 121 30.01 16.62 2.64
N GLY A 122 29.41 17.53 3.40
CA GLY A 122 27.97 17.56 3.64
C GLY A 122 27.11 17.88 2.41
N MET A 123 27.55 18.75 1.49
CA MET A 123 26.74 19.12 0.31
C MET A 123 26.66 17.95 -0.67
N GLN A 124 27.78 17.27 -0.90
CA GLN A 124 27.82 16.09 -1.76
C GLN A 124 27.02 14.94 -1.13
N PHE A 125 27.15 14.74 0.18
CA PHE A 125 26.35 13.76 0.90
C PHE A 125 24.86 14.04 0.72
N MET A 126 24.42 15.28 0.93
CA MET A 126 23.01 15.66 0.76
C MET A 126 22.53 15.44 -0.67
N ASN A 127 23.31 15.82 -1.69
CA ASN A 127 22.95 15.58 -3.09
C ASN A 127 22.78 14.09 -3.40
N HIS A 128 23.75 13.24 -3.05
CA HIS A 128 23.67 11.80 -3.32
C HIS A 128 22.58 11.12 -2.50
N PHE A 129 22.37 11.57 -1.26
CA PHE A 129 21.31 11.08 -0.40
C PHE A 129 19.94 11.39 -1.02
N MET A 130 19.70 12.64 -1.41
CA MET A 130 18.47 13.09 -2.07
C MET A 130 18.25 12.39 -3.41
N ALA A 131 19.30 12.21 -4.21
CA ALA A 131 19.24 11.45 -5.46
C ALA A 131 18.80 10.01 -5.23
N GLY A 132 19.48 9.29 -4.34
CA GLY A 132 19.14 7.90 -4.00
C GLY A 132 17.70 7.79 -3.48
N PHE A 133 17.28 8.76 -2.67
CA PHE A 133 15.94 8.82 -2.13
C PHE A 133 14.89 8.93 -3.25
N PHE A 134 14.97 9.97 -4.06
CA PHE A 134 14.02 10.18 -5.15
C PHE A 134 13.98 9.03 -6.16
N LEU A 135 15.14 8.49 -6.55
CA LEU A 135 15.22 7.40 -7.51
C LEU A 135 14.57 6.12 -6.99
N VAL A 136 14.85 5.74 -5.74
CA VAL A 136 14.31 4.52 -5.14
C VAL A 136 12.81 4.64 -4.89
N PHE A 137 12.35 5.78 -4.37
CA PHE A 137 10.91 5.99 -4.10
C PHE A 137 10.09 6.14 -5.38
N SER A 138 10.64 6.78 -6.40
CA SER A 138 10.03 6.81 -7.73
C SER A 138 9.91 5.40 -8.32
N PHE A 139 10.96 4.58 -8.21
CA PHE A 139 10.93 3.18 -8.66
C PHE A 139 9.81 2.38 -7.99
N PHE A 140 9.62 2.49 -6.67
CA PHE A 140 8.53 1.79 -5.98
C PHE A 140 7.15 2.24 -6.46
N LYS A 141 6.98 3.52 -6.80
CA LYS A 141 5.73 4.04 -7.38
C LYS A 141 5.49 3.48 -8.79
N PHE A 142 6.54 3.21 -9.56
CA PHE A 142 6.41 2.58 -10.88
C PHE A 142 6.02 1.09 -10.83
N LEU A 143 6.29 0.37 -9.73
CA LEU A 143 5.88 -1.04 -9.61
C LEU A 143 4.36 -1.23 -9.69
N ASP A 144 3.60 -0.27 -9.18
CA ASP A 144 2.15 -0.22 -9.31
C ASP A 144 1.70 1.24 -9.51
N LEU A 145 2.00 1.79 -10.69
CA LEU A 145 1.72 3.19 -11.01
C LEU A 145 0.24 3.54 -10.86
N LYS A 146 -0.65 2.62 -11.24
CA LYS A 146 -2.10 2.83 -11.14
C LYS A 146 -2.55 2.82 -9.68
N GLY A 147 -2.16 1.80 -8.91
CA GLY A 147 -2.48 1.71 -7.49
C GLY A 147 -1.89 2.88 -6.69
N PHE A 148 -0.70 3.34 -7.06
CA PHE A 148 -0.11 4.57 -6.54
C PHE A 148 -0.99 5.78 -6.85
N ALA A 149 -1.31 6.06 -8.11
CA ALA A 149 -2.05 7.26 -8.49
C ALA A 149 -3.45 7.33 -7.85
N GLU A 150 -4.17 6.21 -7.81
CA GLU A 150 -5.48 6.12 -7.17
C GLU A 150 -5.42 6.43 -5.67
N SER A 151 -4.41 5.91 -4.99
CA SER A 151 -4.24 6.10 -3.54
C SER A 151 -3.63 7.47 -3.21
N TYR A 152 -2.74 7.99 -4.05
CA TYR A 152 -2.16 9.33 -3.93
C TYR A 152 -3.23 10.42 -4.05
N ALA A 153 -4.21 10.23 -4.94
CA ALA A 153 -5.37 11.10 -5.09
C ALA A 153 -6.29 11.16 -3.86
N MET A 154 -6.13 10.26 -2.87
CA MET A 154 -6.93 10.27 -1.65
C MET A 154 -6.44 11.28 -0.60
N TYR A 155 -5.17 11.71 -0.67
CA TYR A 155 -4.56 12.55 0.36
C TYR A 155 -3.73 13.73 -0.17
N ASP A 156 -3.16 13.65 -1.38
CA ASP A 156 -2.43 14.77 -1.94
C ASP A 156 -3.38 15.88 -2.41
N LEU A 157 -3.13 17.11 -1.97
CA LEU A 157 -4.02 18.25 -2.19
C LEU A 157 -4.25 18.57 -3.67
N LEU A 158 -3.26 18.30 -4.53
CA LEU A 158 -3.34 18.55 -5.97
C LEU A 158 -3.92 17.35 -6.71
N ALA A 159 -3.50 16.14 -6.38
CA ALA A 159 -4.04 14.90 -6.96
C ALA A 159 -5.52 14.70 -6.64
N MET A 160 -5.99 15.16 -5.47
CA MET A 160 -7.42 15.19 -5.13
C MET A 160 -8.25 16.02 -6.12
N LYS A 161 -7.68 17.11 -6.66
CA LYS A 161 -8.36 17.98 -7.63
C LYS A 161 -8.11 17.56 -9.07
N ILE A 162 -6.92 17.04 -9.36
CA ILE A 162 -6.45 16.65 -10.68
C ILE A 162 -5.87 15.23 -10.58
N PRO A 163 -6.69 14.16 -10.71
CA PRO A 163 -6.22 12.77 -10.53
C PRO A 163 -5.07 12.37 -11.47
N VAL A 164 -5.00 13.00 -12.65
CA VAL A 164 -3.90 12.82 -13.61
C VAL A 164 -2.54 13.19 -12.99
N TYR A 165 -2.50 14.13 -12.04
CA TYR A 165 -1.28 14.51 -11.35
C TYR A 165 -0.63 13.33 -10.62
N GLY A 166 -1.42 12.38 -10.09
CA GLY A 166 -0.90 11.16 -9.46
C GLY A 166 -0.11 10.26 -10.42
N PHE A 167 -0.41 10.30 -11.72
CA PHE A 167 0.38 9.59 -12.74
C PHE A 167 1.66 10.34 -13.13
N VAL A 168 1.67 11.66 -12.98
CA VAL A 168 2.82 12.52 -13.33
C VAL A 168 3.83 12.56 -12.18
N TYR A 169 3.38 12.51 -10.93
CA TYR A 169 4.22 12.66 -9.74
C TYR A 169 5.44 11.72 -9.69
N PRO A 170 5.35 10.41 -9.99
CA PRO A 170 6.52 9.53 -10.00
C PRO A 170 7.60 9.96 -10.99
N PHE A 171 7.21 10.59 -12.11
CA PHE A 171 8.16 11.14 -13.08
C PHE A 171 8.81 12.43 -12.58
N ILE A 172 8.09 13.24 -11.80
CA ILE A 172 8.67 14.43 -11.15
C ILE A 172 9.77 13.99 -10.18
N GLU A 173 9.50 12.99 -9.34
CA GLU A 173 10.51 12.44 -8.44
C GLU A 173 11.69 11.83 -9.20
N LEU A 174 11.44 11.07 -10.28
CA LEU A 174 12.51 10.54 -11.12
C LEU A 174 13.41 11.66 -11.66
N ALA A 175 12.79 12.73 -12.18
CA ALA A 175 13.50 13.87 -12.72
C ALA A 175 14.33 14.60 -11.64
N LEU A 176 13.77 14.80 -10.44
CA LEU A 176 14.49 15.37 -9.30
C LEU A 176 15.66 14.47 -8.86
N GLY A 177 15.44 13.15 -8.81
CA GLY A 177 16.48 12.18 -8.47
C GLY A 177 17.65 12.20 -9.45
N ILE A 178 17.37 12.26 -10.75
CA ILE A 178 18.39 12.42 -11.80
C ILE A 178 19.09 13.77 -11.67
N ALA A 179 18.34 14.86 -11.45
CA ALA A 179 18.89 16.20 -11.32
C ALA A 179 19.87 16.31 -10.13
N TYR A 180 19.52 15.74 -8.98
CA TYR A 180 20.45 15.64 -7.83
C TYR A 180 21.66 14.76 -8.14
N LEU A 181 21.48 13.65 -8.85
CA LEU A 181 22.57 12.71 -9.16
C LEU A 181 23.64 13.35 -10.05
N ILE A 182 23.21 14.11 -11.06
CA ILE A 182 24.14 14.79 -12.00
C ILE A 182 24.48 16.22 -11.57
N ASN A 183 23.96 16.68 -10.43
CA ASN A 183 24.10 18.04 -9.93
C ASN A 183 23.61 19.11 -10.93
N PHE A 184 22.49 18.82 -11.62
CA PHE A 184 21.88 19.73 -12.60
C PHE A 184 21.23 20.92 -11.89
N GLU A 185 21.75 22.11 -12.19
CA GLU A 185 21.28 23.40 -11.68
C GLU A 185 20.80 23.38 -10.21
N PRO A 186 21.74 23.33 -9.24
CA PRO A 186 21.43 22.97 -7.86
C PRO A 186 20.42 23.91 -7.19
N GLN A 187 20.46 25.20 -7.53
CA GLN A 187 19.50 26.18 -7.01
C GLN A 187 18.07 25.88 -7.49
N ALA A 188 17.90 25.67 -8.80
CA ALA A 188 16.59 25.36 -9.38
C ALA A 188 16.05 24.02 -8.87
N THR A 189 16.91 22.99 -8.79
CA THR A 189 16.55 21.65 -8.29
C THR A 189 16.12 21.69 -6.83
N ASN A 190 16.83 22.42 -5.97
CA ASN A 190 16.46 22.57 -4.57
C ASN A 190 15.16 23.37 -4.39
N ILE A 191 14.95 24.45 -5.14
CA ILE A 191 13.68 25.21 -5.10
C ILE A 191 12.51 24.32 -5.54
N ALA A 192 12.65 23.60 -6.65
CA ALA A 192 11.63 22.69 -7.15
C ALA A 192 11.30 21.61 -6.10
N THR A 193 12.33 21.06 -5.45
CA THR A 193 12.18 20.07 -4.37
C THR A 193 11.39 20.62 -3.19
N ILE A 194 11.73 21.82 -2.70
CA ILE A 194 10.99 22.46 -1.60
C ILE A 194 9.53 22.66 -1.96
N VAL A 195 9.24 23.11 -3.18
CA VAL A 195 7.86 23.34 -3.63
C VAL A 195 7.09 22.03 -3.74
N VAL A 196 7.62 21.03 -4.43
CA VAL A 196 6.95 19.74 -4.66
C VAL A 196 6.77 18.97 -3.35
N MET A 197 7.86 18.77 -2.60
CA MET A 197 7.84 18.00 -1.35
C MET A 197 7.13 18.74 -0.24
N GLY A 198 7.30 20.06 -0.15
CA GLY A 198 6.60 20.88 0.84
C GLY A 198 5.09 20.85 0.64
N PHE A 199 4.62 20.95 -0.60
CA PHE A 199 3.20 20.83 -0.90
C PHE A 199 2.65 19.42 -0.60
N SER A 200 3.35 18.36 -1.01
CA SER A 200 2.98 16.97 -0.70
C SER A 200 2.93 16.71 0.82
N SER A 201 3.90 17.25 1.57
CA SER A 201 3.99 17.11 3.03
C SER A 201 2.73 17.63 3.73
N ILE A 202 2.15 18.73 3.26
CA ILE A 202 0.92 19.29 3.85
C ILE A 202 -0.22 18.26 3.74
N GLY A 203 -0.37 17.62 2.58
CA GLY A 203 -1.38 16.56 2.37
C GLY A 203 -1.15 15.33 3.25
N VAL A 204 0.11 14.88 3.35
CA VAL A 204 0.49 13.74 4.21
C VAL A 204 0.25 14.05 5.69
N ILE A 205 0.65 15.23 6.17
CA ILE A 205 0.43 15.67 7.56
C ILE A 205 -1.06 15.70 7.88
N GLN A 206 -1.88 16.30 7.01
CA GLN A 206 -3.34 16.32 7.18
C GLN A 206 -3.92 14.90 7.22
N SER A 207 -3.50 14.02 6.31
CA SER A 207 -3.99 12.64 6.24
C SER A 207 -3.64 11.81 7.48
N VAL A 208 -2.44 12.00 8.05
CA VAL A 208 -2.01 11.29 9.26
C VAL A 208 -2.75 11.81 10.50
N LEU A 209 -2.94 13.12 10.59
CA LEU A 209 -3.68 13.76 11.70
C LEU A 209 -5.17 13.40 11.68
N ASP A 210 -5.78 13.29 10.50
CA ASP A 210 -7.20 12.99 10.32
C ASP A 210 -7.58 11.56 10.77
N LYS A 211 -6.61 10.69 11.08
CA LYS A 211 -6.81 9.27 11.47
C LYS A 211 -7.83 8.53 10.58
N LYS A 212 -8.01 8.97 9.33
CA LYS A 212 -8.93 8.32 8.39
C LYS A 212 -8.34 6.98 8.03
N LYS A 213 -8.85 5.93 8.71
CA LYS A 213 -8.58 4.53 8.39
C LYS A 213 -9.18 4.22 7.03
N ILE A 214 -8.48 4.56 5.98
CA ILE A 214 -8.80 4.08 4.64
C ILE A 214 -7.53 3.41 4.13
N ARG A 215 -7.63 2.10 3.91
CA ARG A 215 -6.53 1.30 3.39
C ARG A 215 -6.15 1.85 2.02
N CYS A 216 -4.92 2.32 1.86
CA CYS A 216 -4.39 2.78 0.59
C CYS A 216 -3.53 1.70 -0.07
N ALA A 217 -3.74 1.56 -1.38
CA ALA A 217 -3.17 0.57 -2.27
C ALA A 217 -1.74 0.91 -2.77
N CYS A 218 -1.21 2.13 -2.55
CA CYS A 218 0.13 2.54 -3.07
C CYS A 218 1.27 1.58 -2.75
N LEU A 219 1.29 1.03 -1.53
CA LEU A 219 2.29 0.07 -1.06
C LEU A 219 1.63 -1.13 -0.38
N GLY A 220 0.30 -1.24 -0.48
CA GLY A 220 -0.50 -2.34 0.06
C GLY A 220 -0.34 -3.63 -0.74
N ALA A 221 0.00 -3.51 -2.03
CA ALA A 221 0.10 -4.65 -2.94
C ALA A 221 1.41 -5.46 -2.78
N VAL A 222 2.51 -4.84 -2.32
CA VAL A 222 3.81 -5.52 -2.17
C VAL A 222 4.36 -5.51 -0.73
N PHE A 223 4.12 -4.46 0.09
CA PHE A 223 4.71 -4.36 1.45
C PHE A 223 3.77 -3.91 2.60
N ASN A 224 2.49 -3.60 2.35
CA ASN A 224 1.48 -3.22 3.36
C ASN A 224 1.94 -2.17 4.39
N LEU A 225 2.75 -1.17 4.00
CA LEU A 225 3.10 -0.09 4.92
C LEU A 225 1.96 0.93 4.98
N PRO A 226 1.37 1.18 6.16
CA PRO A 226 0.47 2.31 6.33
C PRO A 226 1.26 3.62 6.16
N MET A 227 0.67 4.61 5.49
CA MET A 227 1.15 6.00 5.58
C MET A 227 1.28 6.35 7.07
N SER A 228 2.46 6.79 7.47
CA SER A 228 2.87 6.85 8.88
C SER A 228 3.63 8.13 9.19
N THR A 229 3.87 8.38 10.47
CA THR A 229 4.74 9.46 10.93
C THR A 229 6.14 9.39 10.34
N VAL A 230 6.60 8.20 9.91
CA VAL A 230 7.88 8.02 9.25
C VAL A 230 7.94 8.79 7.91
N THR A 231 6.87 8.75 7.11
CA THR A 231 6.77 9.47 5.83
C THR A 231 6.81 10.99 6.03
N ILE A 232 6.20 11.50 7.11
CA ILE A 232 6.27 12.92 7.45
C ILE A 232 7.71 13.33 7.77
N ILE A 233 8.42 12.53 8.57
CA ILE A 233 9.81 12.80 8.95
C ILE A 233 10.70 12.81 7.70
N GLU A 234 10.47 11.86 6.81
CA GLU A 234 11.16 11.70 5.53
C GLU A 234 10.98 12.92 4.62
N ASP A 235 9.75 13.31 4.29
CA ASP A 235 9.46 14.44 3.42
C ASP A 235 10.02 15.75 4.00
N LEU A 236 9.84 15.98 5.31
CA LEU A 236 10.36 17.18 5.98
C LEU A 236 11.88 17.20 6.05
N LEU A 237 12.53 16.04 6.19
CA LEU A 237 13.98 15.93 6.12
C LEU A 237 14.49 16.33 4.73
N MET A 238 13.82 15.89 3.67
CA MET A 238 14.17 16.26 2.29
C MET A 238 14.00 17.77 2.04
N VAL A 239 12.89 18.36 2.50
CA VAL A 239 12.66 19.81 2.43
C VAL A 239 13.74 20.56 3.23
N GLY A 240 14.08 20.08 4.42
CA GLY A 240 15.11 20.67 5.27
C GLY A 240 16.50 20.62 4.64
N MET A 241 16.88 19.50 4.03
CA MET A 241 18.14 19.36 3.28
C MET A 241 18.17 20.31 2.08
N ALA A 242 17.10 20.37 1.27
CA ALA A 242 17.03 21.28 0.13
C ALA A 242 17.12 22.75 0.54
N ALA A 243 16.44 23.16 1.63
CA ALA A 243 16.50 24.51 2.16
C ALA A 243 17.90 24.86 2.72
N PHE A 244 18.53 23.92 3.44
CA PHE A 244 19.90 24.09 3.91
C PHE A 244 20.88 24.24 2.75
N MET A 245 20.77 23.40 1.73
CA MET A 245 21.62 23.49 0.54
C MET A 245 21.45 24.85 -0.16
N LEU A 246 20.23 25.37 -0.29
CA LEU A 246 20.00 26.72 -0.84
C LEU A 246 20.59 27.84 0.00
N PHE A 247 20.57 27.73 1.33
CA PHE A 247 21.15 28.74 2.21
C PHE A 247 22.69 28.77 2.16
N VAL A 248 23.31 27.62 1.88
CA VAL A 248 24.77 27.48 1.79
C VAL A 248 25.31 27.90 0.42
N TYR A 249 24.47 27.91 -0.63
CA TYR A 249 24.80 28.45 -1.95
C TYR A 249 24.84 29.99 -1.97
#